data_AF-A0A9D8RSU1-F1
#
_entry.id   AF-A0A9D8RSU1-F1
#
_cell.length_a   1.000
_cell.length_b   1.000
_cell.length_c   1.000
_cell.angle_alpha   90.00
_cell.angle_beta   90.00
_cell.angle_gamma   90.00
#
_symmetry.space_group_name_H-M   'P 1'
#
loop_
_entity.id
_entity.type
_entity.pdbx_description
1 polymer ?
#
loop_
_entity_poly.entity_id
_entity_poly.type
_entity_poly.pdbx_seq_one_letter_code
_entity_poly.pdbx_strand_id
1 'polypeptide(L)'
;MKNRTKAIMALTEGAIMVAFAAVLSLIKIIDLPYGGSVTIASMLPVAVISYRHGLGWGLLSSTVYGAIQQLLGLNTLSYFTTWQSILAVILLDYVVPFAVIGLAGVFRKPIKNQALSLCIGCFMVCLLRYASHTIGGATVWAGLSIPTEAAMIYSLSYNATYMLPETIILLVITAYIATNIDFAGKRPTRIVRPDMPKNLGWMTPVAGLIAVLATVFDTILVFSKLQDAESGEFSITGLASVNWTLVVAITAVALLVVASLLAIRSVLYKKSKN
;
A
#
# COMPACT_ATOMS: atom_id res chain seq x y z
N MET A 1 -10.82 -5.27 34.27
CA MET A 1 -11.53 -4.25 33.47
C MET A 1 -10.65 -3.60 32.40
N LYS A 2 -9.48 -3.04 32.72
CA LYS A 2 -8.58 -2.33 31.77
C LYS A 2 -8.18 -3.13 30.52
N ASN A 3 -7.95 -4.44 30.64
CA ASN A 3 -7.62 -5.30 29.49
C ASN A 3 -8.81 -5.56 28.56
N ARG A 4 -10.03 -5.67 29.11
CA ARG A 4 -11.26 -5.81 28.30
C ARG A 4 -11.51 -4.55 27.48
N THR A 5 -11.35 -3.35 28.07
CA THR A 5 -11.50 -2.09 27.33
C THR A 5 -10.50 -1.95 26.19
N LYS A 6 -9.24 -2.32 26.39
CA LYS A 6 -8.23 -2.32 25.33
C LYS A 6 -8.57 -3.30 24.19
N ALA A 7 -9.03 -4.50 24.53
CA ALA A 7 -9.45 -5.48 23.54
C ALA A 7 -10.67 -5.01 22.74
N ILE A 8 -11.67 -4.42 23.40
CA ILE A 8 -12.84 -3.83 22.74
C ILE A 8 -12.40 -2.71 21.78
N MET A 9 -11.53 -1.80 22.22
CA MET A 9 -11.01 -0.74 21.34
C MET A 9 -10.26 -1.30 20.13
N ALA A 10 -9.39 -2.30 20.32
CA ALA A 10 -8.64 -2.91 19.23
C ALA A 10 -9.57 -3.63 18.24
N LEU A 11 -10.61 -4.32 18.73
CA LEU A 11 -11.60 -4.99 17.90
C LEU A 11 -12.44 -3.98 17.10
N THR A 12 -12.93 -2.91 17.74
CA THR A 12 -13.74 -1.87 17.09
C THR A 12 -12.92 -1.07 16.07
N GLU A 13 -11.72 -0.61 16.44
CA GLU A 13 -10.82 0.06 15.50
C GLU A 13 -10.43 -0.89 14.35
N GLY A 14 -10.16 -2.16 14.66
CA GLY A 14 -9.88 -3.20 13.67
C GLY A 14 -11.01 -3.36 12.65
N ALA A 15 -12.25 -3.54 13.10
CA ALA A 15 -13.41 -3.70 12.23
C ALA A 15 -13.62 -2.46 11.33
N ILE A 16 -13.49 -1.25 11.88
CA ILE A 16 -13.61 0.00 11.11
C ILE A 16 -12.50 0.09 10.05
N MET A 17 -11.26 -0.23 10.41
CA MET A 17 -10.13 -0.17 9.49
C MET A 17 -10.20 -1.25 8.41
N VAL A 18 -10.72 -2.44 8.73
CA VAL A 18 -10.98 -3.50 7.75
C VAL A 18 -12.06 -3.06 6.75
N ALA A 19 -13.16 -2.47 7.23
CA ALA A 19 -14.20 -1.93 6.35
C ALA A 19 -13.65 -0.79 5.47
N PHE A 20 -12.82 0.08 6.03
CA PHE A 20 -12.18 1.16 5.28
C PHE A 20 -11.19 0.64 4.24
N ALA A 21 -10.38 -0.37 4.57
CA ALA A 21 -9.50 -1.06 3.63
C ALA A 21 -10.30 -1.69 2.48
N ALA A 22 -11.43 -2.34 2.77
CA ALA A 22 -12.31 -2.90 1.76
C ALA A 22 -12.90 -1.84 0.83
N VAL A 23 -13.31 -0.68 1.33
CA VAL A 23 -13.77 0.42 0.46
C VAL A 23 -12.63 0.95 -0.41
N LEU A 24 -11.44 1.14 0.17
CA LEU A 24 -10.27 1.59 -0.59
C LEU A 24 -9.84 0.58 -1.67
N SER A 25 -10.05 -0.72 -1.46
CA SER A 25 -9.72 -1.74 -2.46
C SER A 25 -10.67 -1.76 -3.65
N LEU A 26 -11.87 -1.19 -3.51
CA LEU A 26 -12.80 -1.01 -4.64
C LEU A 26 -12.38 0.15 -5.55
N ILE A 27 -11.59 1.10 -5.03
CA ILE A 27 -11.07 2.23 -5.80
C ILE A 27 -9.75 1.81 -6.43
N LYS A 28 -9.86 1.14 -7.58
CA LYS A 28 -8.72 0.65 -8.35
C LYS A 28 -8.26 1.69 -9.37
N ILE A 29 -6.96 1.99 -9.33
CA ILE A 29 -6.25 2.80 -10.31
C ILE A 29 -5.93 1.95 -11.56
N ILE A 30 -5.51 0.70 -11.35
CA ILE A 30 -5.24 -0.32 -12.37
C ILE A 30 -5.89 -1.62 -11.91
N ASP A 31 -6.50 -2.38 -12.83
CA ASP A 31 -7.11 -3.68 -12.56
C ASP A 31 -6.75 -4.67 -13.66
N LEU A 32 -5.98 -5.71 -13.34
CA LEU A 32 -5.41 -6.64 -14.32
C LEU A 32 -6.26 -7.91 -14.48
N PRO A 33 -6.27 -8.55 -15.67
CA PRO A 33 -7.23 -9.60 -16.04
C PRO A 33 -7.16 -10.89 -15.20
N TYR A 34 -5.99 -11.25 -14.66
CA TYR A 34 -5.80 -12.43 -13.81
C TYR A 34 -5.65 -12.08 -12.33
N GLY A 35 -6.27 -10.96 -11.93
CA GLY A 35 -6.06 -10.36 -10.63
C GLY A 35 -4.78 -9.54 -10.59
N GLY A 36 -4.59 -8.87 -9.45
CA GLY A 36 -3.61 -7.79 -9.33
C GLY A 36 -4.29 -6.45 -9.61
N SER A 37 -4.16 -5.54 -8.67
CA SER A 37 -4.69 -4.19 -8.81
C SER A 37 -3.80 -3.23 -8.05
N VAL A 38 -3.87 -1.96 -8.45
CA VAL A 38 -3.25 -0.84 -7.76
C VAL A 38 -4.36 -0.01 -7.17
N THR A 39 -4.30 0.28 -5.88
CA THR A 39 -5.35 0.94 -5.11
C THR A 39 -4.83 2.22 -4.47
N ILE A 40 -5.72 3.01 -3.86
CA ILE A 40 -5.32 4.18 -3.06
C ILE A 40 -4.88 3.73 -1.65
N ALA A 41 -3.78 2.97 -1.60
CA ALA A 41 -3.20 2.42 -0.37
C ALA A 41 -4.18 1.63 0.51
N SER A 42 -4.95 0.71 -0.08
CA SER A 42 -5.95 -0.11 0.63
C SER A 42 -5.37 -0.96 1.78
N MET A 43 -4.06 -1.24 1.74
CA MET A 43 -3.33 -1.95 2.80
C MET A 43 -3.10 -1.10 4.06
N LEU A 44 -3.10 0.23 3.94
CA LEU A 44 -2.71 1.14 5.01
C LEU A 44 -3.60 1.05 6.27
N PRO A 45 -4.94 1.00 6.18
CA PRO A 45 -5.80 0.92 7.37
C PRO A 45 -5.47 -0.29 8.26
N VAL A 46 -5.29 -1.47 7.69
CA VAL A 46 -4.94 -2.69 8.46
C VAL A 46 -3.48 -2.69 8.92
N ALA A 47 -2.56 -2.11 8.14
CA ALA A 47 -1.18 -1.89 8.57
C ALA A 47 -1.11 -0.97 9.81
N VAL A 48 -1.95 0.07 9.86
CA VAL A 48 -2.09 0.96 11.02
C VAL A 48 -2.59 0.20 12.25
N ILE A 49 -3.50 -0.78 12.10
CA ILE A 49 -3.93 -1.63 13.23
C ILE A 49 -2.78 -2.46 13.78
N SER A 50 -1.98 -3.08 12.91
CA SER A 50 -0.77 -3.80 13.34
C SER A 50 0.17 -2.89 14.14
N TYR A 51 0.39 -1.66 13.66
CA TYR A 51 1.19 -0.69 14.38
C TYR A 51 0.54 -0.31 15.72
N ARG A 52 -0.75 0.02 15.76
CA ARG A 52 -1.45 0.54 16.97
C ARG A 52 -1.65 -0.49 18.07
N HIS A 53 -2.09 -1.69 17.72
CA HIS A 53 -2.53 -2.71 18.67
C HIS A 53 -1.59 -3.92 18.72
N GLY A 54 -0.54 -3.93 17.91
CA GLY A 54 0.47 -4.99 17.86
C GLY A 54 0.12 -6.09 16.87
N LEU A 55 1.07 -7.01 16.70
CA LEU A 55 1.04 -8.01 15.63
C LEU A 55 -0.18 -8.94 15.70
N GLY A 56 -0.64 -9.35 16.89
CA GLY A 56 -1.80 -10.24 17.01
C GLY A 56 -3.07 -9.64 16.42
N TRP A 57 -3.37 -8.37 16.75
CA TRP A 57 -4.52 -7.65 16.18
C TRP A 57 -4.30 -7.29 14.71
N GLY A 58 -3.06 -6.98 14.33
CA GLY A 58 -2.67 -6.77 12.94
C GLY A 58 -2.96 -7.98 12.06
N LEU A 59 -2.43 -9.15 12.45
CA LEU A 59 -2.63 -10.42 11.76
C LEU A 59 -4.13 -10.74 11.65
N LEU A 60 -4.86 -10.72 12.77
CA LEU A 60 -6.31 -10.96 12.76
C LEU A 60 -7.05 -10.05 11.78
N SER A 61 -6.84 -8.74 11.88
CA SER A 61 -7.54 -7.76 11.03
C SER A 61 -7.18 -7.94 9.57
N SER A 62 -5.91 -8.20 9.27
CA SER A 62 -5.44 -8.40 7.91
C SER A 62 -5.90 -9.72 7.29
N THR A 63 -6.04 -10.80 8.08
CA THR A 63 -6.65 -12.06 7.64
C THR A 63 -8.14 -11.89 7.35
N VAL A 64 -8.87 -11.16 8.20
CA VAL A 64 -10.29 -10.83 7.94
C VAL A 64 -10.40 -9.99 6.67
N TYR A 65 -9.51 -9.02 6.49
CA TYR A 65 -9.44 -8.25 5.24
C TYR A 65 -9.19 -9.18 4.04
N GLY A 66 -8.24 -10.11 4.12
CA GLY A 66 -8.01 -11.13 3.08
C GLY A 66 -9.24 -11.98 2.77
N ALA A 67 -10.02 -12.37 3.78
CA ALA A 67 -11.28 -13.08 3.57
C ALA A 67 -12.32 -12.23 2.82
N ILE A 68 -12.41 -10.94 3.13
CA ILE A 68 -13.27 -10.01 2.37
C ILE A 68 -12.78 -9.88 0.93
N GLN A 69 -11.47 -9.81 0.70
CA GLN A 69 -10.91 -9.72 -0.64
C GLN A 69 -11.16 -11.00 -1.45
N GLN A 70 -11.11 -12.16 -0.81
CA GLN A 70 -11.53 -13.42 -1.42
C GLN A 70 -13.01 -13.39 -1.83
N LEU A 71 -13.89 -12.88 -0.97
CA LEU A 71 -15.33 -12.76 -1.27
C LEU A 71 -15.57 -11.81 -2.45
N LEU A 72 -14.86 -10.68 -2.51
CA LEU A 72 -14.92 -9.74 -3.64
C LEU A 72 -14.28 -10.29 -4.92
N GLY A 73 -13.34 -11.22 -4.80
CA GLY A 73 -12.61 -11.85 -5.89
C GLY A 73 -13.04 -13.28 -6.23
N LEU A 74 -14.24 -13.73 -5.82
CA LEU A 74 -14.68 -15.13 -5.98
C LEU A 74 -14.64 -15.62 -7.42
N ASN A 75 -14.84 -14.73 -8.40
CA ASN A 75 -14.81 -15.06 -9.82
C ASN A 75 -13.47 -15.72 -10.24
N THR A 76 -12.37 -15.38 -9.57
CA THR A 76 -11.04 -15.96 -9.82
C THR A 76 -11.01 -17.48 -9.55
N LEU A 77 -11.84 -17.99 -8.64
CA LEU A 77 -11.89 -19.43 -8.36
C LEU A 77 -12.50 -20.22 -9.53
N SER A 78 -13.28 -19.58 -10.41
CA SER A 78 -13.91 -20.25 -11.56
C SER A 78 -12.91 -20.75 -12.60
N TYR A 79 -11.67 -20.22 -12.60
CA TYR A 79 -10.59 -20.70 -13.46
C TYR A 79 -10.05 -22.08 -13.05
N PHE A 80 -10.40 -22.58 -11.86
CA PHE A 80 -9.82 -23.79 -11.29
C PHE A 80 -10.87 -24.86 -11.04
N THR A 81 -10.57 -26.10 -11.48
CA THR A 81 -11.51 -27.23 -11.41
C THR A 81 -11.13 -28.28 -10.37
N THR A 82 -9.88 -28.28 -9.88
CA THR A 82 -9.41 -29.23 -8.86
C THR A 82 -9.42 -28.59 -7.48
N TRP A 83 -9.73 -29.38 -6.45
CA TRP A 83 -9.77 -28.89 -5.07
C TRP A 83 -8.39 -28.42 -4.59
N GLN A 84 -7.30 -29.03 -5.08
CA GLN A 84 -5.94 -28.63 -4.74
C GLN A 84 -5.60 -27.24 -5.28
N SER A 85 -5.94 -26.95 -6.55
CA SER A 85 -5.68 -25.63 -7.14
C SER A 85 -6.54 -24.55 -6.50
N ILE A 86 -7.81 -24.85 -6.18
CA ILE A 86 -8.70 -23.93 -5.45
C ILE A 86 -8.10 -23.61 -4.07
N LEU A 87 -7.69 -24.63 -3.30
CA LEU A 87 -7.07 -24.43 -2.00
C LEU A 87 -5.78 -23.62 -2.10
N ALA A 88 -4.95 -23.91 -3.10
CA ALA A 88 -3.70 -23.20 -3.32
C ALA A 88 -3.93 -21.71 -3.65
N VAL A 89 -4.92 -21.37 -4.49
CA VAL A 89 -5.29 -19.97 -4.79
C VAL A 89 -5.83 -19.26 -3.55
N ILE A 90 -6.74 -19.90 -2.80
CA ILE A 90 -7.26 -19.33 -1.55
C ILE A 90 -6.10 -18.99 -0.61
N LEU A 91 -5.10 -19.87 -0.49
CA LEU A 91 -3.96 -19.64 0.39
C LEU A 91 -2.97 -18.61 -0.16
N LEU A 92 -2.53 -18.76 -1.41
CA LEU A 92 -1.41 -18.01 -1.98
C LEU A 92 -1.80 -16.65 -2.56
N ASP A 93 -3.08 -16.45 -2.93
CA ASP A 93 -3.58 -15.20 -3.51
C ASP A 93 -4.39 -14.38 -2.49
N TYR A 94 -4.93 -15.03 -1.44
CA TYR A 94 -5.81 -14.36 -0.46
C TYR A 94 -5.36 -14.51 1.01
N VAL A 95 -5.29 -15.71 1.57
CA VAL A 95 -5.05 -15.84 3.03
C VAL A 95 -3.65 -15.38 3.42
N VAL A 96 -2.60 -15.97 2.83
CA VAL A 96 -1.20 -15.65 3.14
C VAL A 96 -0.84 -14.20 2.75
N PRO A 97 -1.04 -13.74 1.49
CA PRO A 97 -0.58 -12.41 1.08
C PRO A 97 -1.28 -11.27 1.82
N PHE A 98 -2.51 -11.47 2.31
CA PHE A 98 -3.20 -10.47 3.11
C PHE A 98 -2.87 -10.61 4.60
N ALA A 99 -2.71 -11.82 5.15
CA ALA A 99 -2.29 -12.01 6.54
C ALA A 99 -0.93 -11.37 6.83
N VAL A 100 0.04 -11.43 5.89
CA VAL A 100 1.36 -10.82 6.10
C VAL A 100 1.30 -9.30 6.26
N ILE A 101 0.24 -8.62 5.78
CA ILE A 101 0.05 -7.18 6.00
C ILE A 101 -0.02 -6.85 7.50
N GLY A 102 -0.54 -7.79 8.30
CA GLY A 102 -0.56 -7.73 9.75
C GLY A 102 0.83 -7.65 10.42
N LEU A 103 1.92 -7.81 9.67
CA LEU A 103 3.29 -7.65 10.14
C LEU A 103 3.85 -6.22 9.98
N ALA A 104 3.11 -5.29 9.37
CA ALA A 104 3.59 -3.93 9.11
C ALA A 104 3.99 -3.15 10.38
N GLY A 105 3.45 -3.52 11.54
CA GLY A 105 3.79 -2.92 12.84
C GLY A 105 5.03 -3.48 13.52
N VAL A 106 5.76 -4.45 12.94
CA VAL A 106 6.87 -5.16 13.61
C VAL A 106 7.98 -4.21 14.09
N PHE A 107 8.24 -3.15 13.33
CA PHE A 107 9.31 -2.19 13.65
C PHE A 107 8.91 -1.10 14.65
N ARG A 108 7.68 -1.11 15.19
CA ARG A 108 7.19 -0.06 16.10
C ARG A 108 8.06 0.13 17.33
N LYS A 109 8.56 -0.97 17.90
CA LYS A 109 9.42 -0.92 19.10
C LYS A 109 10.86 -0.51 18.78
N PRO A 110 11.55 -1.11 17.81
CA PRO A 110 12.94 -0.75 17.51
C PRO A 110 13.10 0.63 16.85
N ILE A 111 12.11 1.13 16.09
CA ILE A 111 12.22 2.38 15.35
C ILE A 111 11.32 3.45 15.98
N LYS A 112 11.94 4.44 16.64
CA LYS A 112 11.23 5.54 17.34
C LYS A 112 10.45 6.47 16.39
N ASN A 113 10.95 6.66 15.17
CA ASN A 113 10.26 7.45 14.16
C ASN A 113 9.09 6.64 13.58
N GLN A 114 7.86 7.00 13.95
CA GLN A 114 6.65 6.31 13.50
C GLN A 114 6.55 6.19 11.98
N ALA A 115 6.79 7.28 11.25
CA ALA A 115 6.66 7.27 9.79
C ALA A 115 7.67 6.31 9.16
N LEU A 116 8.93 6.37 9.61
CA LEU A 116 9.98 5.44 9.15
C LEU A 116 9.64 3.99 9.52
N SER A 117 9.19 3.76 10.76
CA SER A 117 8.78 2.43 11.24
C SER A 117 7.67 1.84 10.38
N LEU A 118 6.62 2.61 10.09
CA LEU A 118 5.50 2.17 9.28
C LEU A 118 5.90 1.97 7.83
N CYS A 119 6.73 2.84 7.25
CA CYS A 119 7.20 2.69 5.87
C CYS A 119 8.03 1.42 5.68
N ILE A 120 8.99 1.16 6.56
CA ILE A 120 9.81 -0.06 6.48
C ILE A 120 8.94 -1.32 6.68
N GLY A 121 7.97 -1.25 7.59
CA GLY A 121 6.99 -2.32 7.78
C GLY A 121 6.13 -2.56 6.55
N CYS A 122 5.58 -1.50 5.94
CA CYS A 122 4.78 -1.58 4.71
C CYS A 122 5.60 -2.14 3.54
N PHE A 123 6.85 -1.70 3.38
CA PHE A 123 7.76 -2.23 2.37
C PHE A 123 8.01 -3.73 2.56
N MET A 124 8.32 -4.15 3.78
CA MET A 124 8.53 -5.56 4.12
C MET A 124 7.30 -6.41 3.79
N VAL A 125 6.09 -5.99 4.17
CA VAL A 125 4.88 -6.77 3.89
C VAL A 125 4.53 -6.79 2.40
N CYS A 126 4.84 -5.74 1.65
CA CYS A 126 4.72 -5.74 0.20
C CYS A 126 5.66 -6.76 -0.45
N LEU A 127 6.90 -6.89 0.02
CA LEU A 127 7.82 -7.93 -0.46
C LEU A 127 7.30 -9.34 -0.16
N LEU A 128 6.79 -9.58 1.05
CA LEU A 128 6.22 -10.87 1.43
C LEU A 128 4.97 -11.21 0.61
N ARG A 129 4.09 -10.23 0.40
CA ARG A 129 2.90 -10.36 -0.43
C ARG A 129 3.27 -10.65 -1.89
N TYR A 130 4.23 -9.92 -2.44
CA TYR A 130 4.74 -10.14 -3.79
C TYR A 130 5.36 -11.53 -3.94
N ALA A 131 6.10 -12.02 -2.96
CA ALA A 131 6.64 -13.37 -2.97
C ALA A 131 5.53 -14.43 -2.99
N SER A 132 4.47 -14.26 -2.19
CA SER A 132 3.30 -15.16 -2.18
C SER A 132 2.63 -15.21 -3.55
N HIS A 133 2.32 -14.05 -4.13
CA HIS A 133 1.71 -13.94 -5.45
C HIS A 133 2.60 -14.49 -6.56
N THR A 134 3.93 -14.32 -6.44
CA THR A 134 4.88 -14.89 -7.40
C THR A 134 4.89 -16.42 -7.34
N ILE A 135 4.85 -16.99 -6.13
CA ILE A 135 4.74 -18.44 -5.94
C ILE A 135 3.41 -18.96 -6.48
N GLY A 136 2.29 -18.30 -6.14
CA GLY A 136 0.96 -18.64 -6.67
C GLY A 136 0.92 -18.61 -8.19
N GLY A 137 1.44 -17.54 -8.80
CA GLY A 137 1.55 -17.40 -10.24
C GLY A 137 2.39 -18.50 -10.90
N ALA A 138 3.58 -18.80 -10.35
CA ALA A 138 4.50 -19.76 -10.94
C ALA A 138 4.06 -21.22 -10.76
N THR A 139 3.10 -21.49 -9.87
CA THR A 139 2.65 -22.85 -9.54
C THR A 139 1.23 -23.12 -9.98
N VAL A 140 0.27 -22.29 -9.54
CA VAL A 140 -1.17 -22.56 -9.73
C VAL A 140 -1.69 -21.95 -11.02
N TRP A 141 -1.16 -20.78 -11.41
CA TRP A 141 -1.55 -20.10 -12.65
C TRP A 141 -0.76 -20.56 -13.89
N ALA A 142 0.30 -21.35 -13.69
CA ALA A 142 1.09 -21.96 -14.77
C ALA A 142 0.21 -22.92 -15.60
N GLY A 143 0.24 -22.76 -16.92
CA GLY A 143 -0.57 -23.52 -17.86
C GLY A 143 -2.03 -23.07 -18.01
N LEU A 144 -2.47 -22.08 -17.21
CA LEU A 144 -3.80 -21.47 -17.34
C LEU A 144 -3.72 -20.07 -17.96
N SER A 145 -3.04 -19.15 -17.29
CA SER A 145 -2.85 -17.76 -17.74
C SER A 145 -1.38 -17.42 -18.01
N ILE A 146 -0.48 -18.36 -17.69
CA ILE A 146 0.97 -18.18 -17.77
C ILE A 146 1.60 -19.34 -18.55
N PRO A 147 2.52 -19.09 -19.51
CA PRO A 147 3.26 -20.16 -20.19
C PRO A 147 4.04 -21.04 -19.20
N THR A 148 3.84 -22.35 -19.27
CA THR A 148 4.45 -23.32 -18.34
C THR A 148 5.98 -23.30 -18.39
N GLU A 149 6.56 -23.15 -19.59
CA GLU A 149 8.01 -23.23 -19.81
C GLU A 149 8.81 -22.10 -19.15
N ALA A 150 8.16 -20.95 -18.91
CA ALA A 150 8.78 -19.76 -18.31
C ALA A 150 7.99 -19.23 -17.11
N ALA A 151 7.24 -20.10 -16.42
CA ALA A 151 6.24 -19.71 -15.42
C ALA A 151 6.80 -18.82 -14.30
N MET A 152 8.01 -19.09 -13.82
CA MET A 152 8.65 -18.26 -12.79
C MET A 152 8.93 -16.83 -13.26
N ILE A 153 9.55 -16.68 -14.44
CA ILE A 153 9.91 -15.35 -14.97
C ILE A 153 8.66 -14.56 -15.31
N TYR A 154 7.66 -15.22 -15.91
CA TYR A 154 6.40 -14.58 -16.23
C TYR A 154 5.63 -14.17 -14.96
N SER A 155 5.55 -15.05 -13.97
CA SER A 155 4.91 -14.74 -12.68
C SER A 155 5.59 -13.57 -11.97
N LEU A 156 6.93 -13.56 -11.93
CA LEU A 156 7.70 -12.45 -11.36
C LEU A 156 7.38 -11.15 -12.09
N SER A 157 7.45 -11.17 -13.42
CA SER A 157 7.19 -9.98 -14.25
C SER A 157 5.75 -9.47 -14.11
N TYR A 158 4.76 -10.35 -14.23
CA TYR A 158 3.34 -10.02 -14.10
C TYR A 158 3.05 -9.43 -12.71
N ASN A 159 3.48 -10.09 -11.64
CA ASN A 159 3.20 -9.61 -10.28
C ASN A 159 3.91 -8.29 -9.96
N ALA A 160 5.10 -8.06 -10.52
CA ALA A 160 5.83 -6.81 -10.32
C ALA A 160 5.05 -5.60 -10.86
N THR A 161 4.28 -5.80 -11.93
CA THR A 161 3.60 -4.70 -12.65
C THR A 161 2.55 -4.00 -11.81
N TYR A 162 1.88 -4.70 -10.90
CA TYR A 162 0.95 -4.08 -9.94
C TYR A 162 1.54 -3.95 -8.54
N MET A 163 2.43 -4.85 -8.10
CA MET A 163 3.00 -4.76 -6.74
C MET A 163 3.98 -3.60 -6.59
N LEU A 164 4.76 -3.24 -7.63
CA LEU A 164 5.65 -2.08 -7.57
C LEU A 164 4.88 -0.77 -7.41
N PRO A 165 3.92 -0.40 -8.29
CA PRO A 165 3.14 0.82 -8.10
C PRO A 165 2.29 0.80 -6.83
N GLU A 166 1.68 -0.34 -6.45
CA GLU A 166 0.96 -0.47 -5.17
C GLU A 166 1.88 -0.17 -3.98
N THR A 167 3.12 -0.67 -4.00
CA THR A 167 4.11 -0.41 -2.96
C THR A 167 4.50 1.07 -2.93
N ILE A 168 4.77 1.68 -4.08
CA ILE A 168 5.14 3.10 -4.17
C ILE A 168 4.03 3.98 -3.61
N ILE A 169 2.79 3.78 -4.03
CA ILE A 169 1.62 4.53 -3.55
C ILE A 169 1.43 4.31 -2.05
N LEU A 170 1.50 3.06 -1.58
CA LEU A 170 1.38 2.74 -0.16
C LEU A 170 2.45 3.48 0.66
N LEU A 171 3.71 3.45 0.25
CA LEU A 171 4.81 4.08 1.01
C LEU A 171 4.68 5.60 1.05
N VAL A 172 4.35 6.25 -0.07
CA VAL A 172 4.20 7.71 -0.12
C VAL A 172 3.01 8.17 0.72
N ILE A 173 1.86 7.48 0.63
CA ILE A 173 0.69 7.79 1.47
C ILE A 173 0.99 7.46 2.94
N THR A 174 1.67 6.35 3.24
CA THR A 174 2.08 6.00 4.61
C THR A 174 2.97 7.09 5.20
N ALA A 175 3.99 7.54 4.47
CA ALA A 175 4.88 8.61 4.90
C ALA A 175 4.09 9.91 5.16
N TYR A 176 3.18 10.28 4.25
CA TYR A 176 2.35 11.46 4.43
C TYR A 176 1.45 11.36 5.67
N ILE A 177 0.69 10.29 5.81
CA ILE A 177 -0.26 10.13 6.92
C ILE A 177 0.49 9.99 8.25
N ALA A 178 1.53 9.15 8.32
CA ALA A 178 2.26 8.87 9.55
C ALA A 178 3.15 10.02 10.02
N THR A 179 3.45 11.01 9.17
CA THR A 179 4.13 12.27 9.57
C THR A 179 3.17 13.35 10.06
N ASN A 180 1.87 13.20 9.80
CA ASN A 180 0.84 14.17 10.17
C ASN A 180 -0.09 13.68 11.28
N ILE A 181 -0.26 12.38 11.46
CA ILE A 181 -1.13 11.76 12.46
C ILE A 181 -0.31 10.90 13.42
N ASP A 182 -0.49 11.07 14.73
CA ASP A 182 0.09 10.22 15.76
C ASP A 182 -0.78 8.97 15.93
N PHE A 183 -0.21 7.81 15.64
CA PHE A 183 -0.85 6.52 15.84
C PHE A 183 -0.40 5.84 17.13
N ALA A 184 0.66 6.30 17.80
CA ALA A 184 1.12 5.70 19.04
C ALA A 184 0.23 6.05 20.24
N GLY A 185 -0.42 7.23 20.20
CA GLY A 185 -1.34 7.71 21.22
C GLY A 185 -2.62 6.88 21.37
N LYS A 186 -3.31 7.08 22.51
CA LYS A 186 -4.59 6.40 22.82
C LYS A 186 -5.65 6.64 21.74
N ARG A 187 -5.67 7.83 21.14
CA ARG A 187 -6.53 8.22 20.02
C ARG A 187 -5.64 8.74 18.90
N PRO A 188 -5.92 8.42 17.63
CA PRO A 188 -5.24 9.07 16.53
C PRO A 188 -5.50 10.57 16.57
N THR A 189 -4.44 11.36 16.66
CA THR A 189 -4.54 12.83 16.69
C THR A 189 -3.53 13.44 15.73
N ARG A 190 -3.79 14.67 15.29
CA ARG A 190 -2.82 15.41 14.50
C ARG A 190 -1.54 15.63 15.33
N ILE A 191 -0.39 15.40 14.71
CA ILE A 191 0.91 15.72 15.31
C ILE A 191 1.03 17.25 15.38
N VAL A 192 1.04 17.77 16.60
CA VAL A 192 1.33 19.18 16.89
C VAL A 192 2.78 19.27 17.35
N ARG A 193 3.55 20.15 16.73
CA ARG A 193 4.95 20.42 17.09
C ARG A 193 4.95 21.68 17.97
N PRO A 194 5.04 21.57 19.31
CA PRO A 194 4.81 22.69 20.22
C PRO A 194 5.77 23.87 19.98
N ASP A 195 7.02 23.59 19.63
CA ASP A 195 8.02 24.63 19.36
C ASP A 195 7.89 25.26 17.96
N MET A 196 6.95 24.79 17.14
CA MET A 196 6.81 25.24 15.76
C MET A 196 5.92 26.48 15.68
N PRO A 197 6.38 27.58 15.05
CA PRO A 197 5.53 28.71 14.74
C PRO A 197 4.28 28.28 13.98
N LYS A 198 3.10 28.77 14.40
CA LYS A 198 1.80 28.37 13.83
C LYS A 198 1.73 28.57 12.30
N ASN A 199 2.37 29.63 11.79
CA ASN A 199 2.44 29.97 10.37
C ASN A 199 3.33 29.03 9.54
N LEU A 200 4.12 28.13 10.15
CA LEU A 200 4.99 27.16 9.45
C LEU A 200 4.43 25.73 9.46
N GLY A 201 3.43 25.45 10.30
CA GLY A 201 2.90 24.10 10.51
C GLY A 201 2.21 23.49 9.29
N TRP A 202 1.74 24.30 8.33
CA TRP A 202 1.06 23.87 7.11
C TRP A 202 2.02 23.34 6.03
N MET A 203 3.29 23.77 6.05
CA MET A 203 4.23 23.52 4.95
C MET A 203 4.56 22.03 4.78
N THR A 204 4.58 21.24 5.88
CA THR A 204 4.81 19.78 5.80
C THR A 204 3.61 19.01 5.27
N PRO A 205 2.37 19.25 5.76
CA PRO A 205 1.18 18.70 5.14
C PRO A 205 1.11 19.01 3.64
N VAL A 206 1.36 20.26 3.23
CA VAL A 206 1.29 20.64 1.81
C VAL A 206 2.39 19.98 0.99
N ALA A 207 3.63 19.95 1.47
CA ALA A 207 4.71 19.24 0.78
C ALA A 207 4.39 17.74 0.62
N GLY A 208 3.90 17.10 1.67
CA GLY A 208 3.51 15.69 1.61
C GLY A 208 2.34 15.44 0.65
N LEU A 209 1.34 16.33 0.62
CA LEU A 209 0.22 16.23 -0.31
C LEU A 209 0.68 16.36 -1.77
N ILE A 210 1.58 17.30 -2.07
CA ILE A 210 2.17 17.45 -3.41
C ILE A 210 2.91 16.17 -3.81
N ALA A 211 3.70 15.58 -2.91
CA ALA A 211 4.39 14.32 -3.18
C ALA A 211 3.41 13.17 -3.46
N VAL A 212 2.32 13.06 -2.68
CA VAL A 212 1.27 12.05 -2.90
C VAL A 212 0.61 12.24 -4.26
N LEU A 213 0.17 13.47 -4.57
CA LEU A 213 -0.55 13.76 -5.81
C LEU A 213 0.33 13.53 -7.04
N ALA A 214 1.59 13.95 -7.01
CA ALA A 214 2.54 13.71 -8.09
C ALA A 214 2.79 12.21 -8.31
N THR A 215 3.05 11.46 -7.24
CA THR A 215 3.27 10.01 -7.33
C THR A 215 2.04 9.26 -7.86
N VAL A 216 0.85 9.61 -7.39
CA VAL A 216 -0.39 8.99 -7.88
C VAL A 216 -0.61 9.34 -9.35
N PHE A 217 -0.39 10.60 -9.73
CA PHE A 217 -0.50 11.04 -11.12
C PHE A 217 0.47 10.28 -12.03
N ASP A 218 1.75 10.22 -11.67
CA ASP A 218 2.78 9.53 -12.45
C ASP A 218 2.48 8.03 -12.53
N THR A 219 1.99 7.42 -11.44
CA THR A 219 1.57 6.02 -11.45
C THR A 219 0.41 5.78 -12.41
N ILE A 220 -0.62 6.64 -12.40
CA ILE A 220 -1.73 6.57 -13.36
C ILE A 220 -1.20 6.73 -14.79
N LEU A 221 -0.36 7.74 -15.03
CA LEU A 221 0.14 8.05 -16.36
C LEU A 221 1.00 6.92 -16.96
N VAL A 222 1.85 6.30 -16.16
CA VAL A 222 2.74 5.21 -16.60
C VAL A 222 1.96 3.90 -16.70
N PHE A 223 1.28 3.50 -15.64
CA PHE A 223 0.74 2.14 -15.53
C PHE A 223 -0.64 1.99 -16.17
N SER A 224 -1.37 3.07 -16.47
CA SER A 224 -2.56 2.97 -17.36
C SER A 224 -2.20 2.55 -18.78
N LYS A 225 -0.94 2.72 -19.20
CA LYS A 225 -0.45 2.26 -20.51
C LYS A 225 -0.04 0.80 -20.54
N LEU A 226 0.05 0.15 -19.38
CA LEU A 226 0.33 -1.29 -19.29
C LEU A 226 -0.90 -2.16 -19.50
N GLN A 227 -2.08 -1.55 -19.58
CA GLN A 227 -3.34 -2.19 -19.86
C GLN A 227 -3.82 -1.75 -21.24
N ASP A 228 -4.05 -2.72 -22.12
CA ASP A 228 -4.62 -2.45 -23.43
C ASP A 228 -6.04 -1.88 -23.28
N ALA A 229 -6.35 -0.83 -24.03
CA ALA A 229 -7.61 -0.10 -23.89
C ALA A 229 -8.81 -0.86 -24.49
N GLU A 230 -8.58 -1.78 -25.42
CA GLU A 230 -9.62 -2.54 -26.10
C GLU A 230 -9.81 -3.93 -25.49
N SER A 231 -8.72 -4.66 -25.24
CA SER A 231 -8.78 -6.02 -24.69
C SER A 231 -8.72 -6.07 -23.17
N GLY A 232 -8.23 -5.01 -22.51
CA GLY A 232 -7.94 -5.01 -21.08
C GLY A 232 -6.75 -5.89 -20.69
N GLU A 233 -6.05 -6.47 -21.68
CA GLU A 233 -4.91 -7.35 -21.45
C GLU A 233 -3.66 -6.57 -21.05
N PHE A 234 -2.78 -7.23 -20.30
CA PHE A 234 -1.51 -6.64 -19.92
C PHE A 234 -0.55 -6.61 -21.12
N SER A 235 0.04 -5.44 -21.41
CA SER A 235 1.05 -5.28 -22.46
C SER A 235 2.17 -4.34 -22.03
N ILE A 236 3.36 -4.90 -21.76
CA ILE A 236 4.54 -4.12 -21.37
C ILE A 236 5.02 -3.18 -22.49
N THR A 237 4.70 -3.51 -23.74
CA THR A 237 5.05 -2.68 -24.91
C THR A 237 4.37 -1.30 -24.85
N GLY A 238 3.26 -1.18 -24.14
CA GLY A 238 2.56 0.08 -23.95
C GLY A 238 3.38 1.15 -23.21
N LEU A 239 4.46 0.77 -22.49
CA LEU A 239 5.41 1.72 -21.88
C LEU A 239 6.09 2.63 -22.92
N ALA A 240 6.21 2.19 -24.18
CA ALA A 240 6.74 3.01 -25.26
C ALA A 240 5.83 4.21 -25.60
N SER A 241 4.54 4.13 -25.26
CA SER A 241 3.55 5.20 -25.50
C SER A 241 3.43 6.19 -24.34
N VAL A 242 4.14 5.96 -23.23
CA VAL A 242 4.10 6.84 -22.06
C VAL A 242 4.79 8.17 -22.39
N ASN A 243 4.15 9.28 -22.03
CA ASN A 243 4.76 10.60 -22.11
C ASN A 243 5.79 10.77 -20.98
N TRP A 244 6.98 10.21 -21.17
CA TRP A 244 8.06 10.25 -20.19
C TRP A 244 8.52 11.67 -19.86
N THR A 245 8.44 12.60 -20.82
CA THR A 245 8.75 14.01 -20.57
C THR A 245 7.80 14.62 -19.54
N LEU A 246 6.50 14.32 -19.64
CA LEU A 246 5.51 14.77 -18.66
C LEU A 246 5.72 14.15 -17.28
N VAL A 247 5.99 12.84 -17.21
CA VAL A 247 6.31 12.14 -15.95
C VAL A 247 7.51 12.80 -15.27
N VAL A 248 8.62 12.94 -15.98
CA VAL A 248 9.85 13.56 -15.45
C VAL A 248 9.60 15.00 -15.02
N ALA A 249 8.85 15.78 -15.80
CA ALA A 249 8.52 17.16 -15.46
C ALA A 249 7.70 17.25 -14.17
N ILE A 250 6.65 16.43 -14.01
CA ILE A 250 5.79 16.43 -12.82
C ILE A 250 6.58 15.97 -11.59
N THR A 251 7.31 14.86 -11.69
CA THR A 251 8.17 14.39 -10.60
C THR A 251 9.20 15.46 -10.21
N ALA A 252 9.90 16.07 -11.18
CA ALA A 252 10.93 17.07 -10.90
C ALA A 252 10.35 18.34 -10.26
N VAL A 253 9.24 18.87 -10.78
CA VAL A 253 8.56 20.04 -10.22
C VAL A 253 8.07 19.74 -8.80
N ALA A 254 7.45 18.58 -8.58
CA ALA A 254 7.01 18.17 -7.26
C ALA A 254 8.16 18.09 -6.26
N LEU A 255 9.27 17.45 -6.63
CA LEU A 255 10.47 17.36 -5.78
C LEU A 255 11.06 18.73 -5.47
N LEU A 256 11.15 19.63 -6.46
CA LEU A 256 11.63 20.99 -6.27
C LEU A 256 10.74 21.78 -5.30
N VAL A 257 9.42 21.71 -5.45
CA VAL A 257 8.47 22.40 -4.56
C VAL A 257 8.54 21.82 -3.15
N VAL A 258 8.58 20.50 -3.01
CA VAL A 258 8.72 19.82 -1.72
C VAL A 258 10.02 20.21 -1.03
N ALA A 259 11.14 20.15 -1.73
CA ALA A 259 12.45 20.52 -1.19
C ALA A 259 12.48 21.98 -0.77
N SER A 260 11.91 22.88 -1.59
CA SER A 260 11.81 24.32 -1.30
C SER A 260 10.97 24.58 -0.06
N LEU A 261 9.78 23.98 0.05
CA LEU A 261 8.91 24.13 1.22
C LEU A 261 9.60 23.65 2.51
N LEU A 262 10.26 22.50 2.46
CA LEU A 262 10.97 21.95 3.62
C LEU A 262 12.21 22.76 3.99
N ALA A 263 12.96 23.28 3.00
CA ALA A 263 14.12 24.14 3.21
C ALA A 263 13.72 25.49 3.80
N ILE A 264 12.73 26.17 3.21
CA ILE A 264 12.19 27.44 3.70
C ILE A 264 11.69 27.27 5.13
N ARG A 265 10.93 26.20 5.41
CA ARG A 265 10.47 25.88 6.76
C ARG A 265 11.63 25.74 7.74
N SER A 266 12.69 25.03 7.36
CA SER A 266 13.89 24.82 8.18
C SER A 266 14.60 26.14 8.51
N VAL A 267 14.76 27.01 7.50
CA VAL A 267 15.38 28.34 7.68
C VAL A 267 14.53 29.22 8.59
N LEU A 268 13.22 29.32 8.33
CA LEU A 268 12.31 30.15 9.13
C LEU A 268 12.20 29.66 10.57
N TYR A 269 12.22 28.35 10.79
CA TYR A 269 12.23 27.76 12.13
C TYR A 269 13.51 28.07 12.90
N LYS A 270 14.68 28.04 12.25
CA LYS A 270 15.94 28.47 12.87
C LYS A 270 15.89 29.95 13.25
N LYS A 271 15.37 30.79 12.34
CA LYS A 271 15.23 32.24 12.58
C LYS A 271 14.27 32.57 13.72
N SER A 272 13.22 31.78 13.96
CA SER A 272 12.31 32.02 15.09
C SER A 272 12.88 31.64 16.45
N LYS A 273 14.03 30.95 16.50
CA LYS A 273 14.71 30.56 17.74
C LYS A 273 15.87 31.49 18.13
N ASN A 274 16.29 32.37 17.23
CA ASN A 274 17.31 33.40 17.46
C ASN A 274 16.63 34.73 17.74
#